data_AF-A0AAW0FB34-F1
#
_entry.id   AF-A0AAW0FB34-F1
#
_cell.length_a   1.000
_cell.length_b   1.000
_cell.length_c   1.000
_cell.angle_alpha   90.00
_cell.angle_beta   90.00
_cell.angle_gamma   90.00
#
_symmetry.space_group_name_H-M   'P 1'
#
loop_
_entity.id
_entity.type
_entity.pdbx_description
1 polymer ?
#
loop_
_entity_poly.entity_id
_entity_poly.type
_entity_poly.pdbx_seq_one_letter_code
_entity_poly.pdbx_strand_id
1 'polypeptide(L)'
;MSVTTRPLASFSAKLPLELFMIVKESIPTSDLRTHVCFYNTCRKFASFYGDAAEQAEFWRRSCLLCGLTMLGHDTSYKDLAFDCIVKDGFCPHPQCGGNLLEWNAEQVEKAMELGWDPENEPWQETEDNDDPEFDPSFPTPVPNRIFAHIAFRKTGPLLGCPRLEDAFLRSEKFHVPMEKLLLRNHPIAVRSLATFPAVNKMVLKYPGSSFSGSFGYVSFPTPVLVLGVISFISAELDEELRTLDLLALLEESFVPVKPTEPVHFSERLAMFSSLRGLWAVSRWDGLEYDGTWDPENGPGLVHGFSALPDEILTRELHDEDIHDRIEGSDHLLLFS
;
A
#
# COMPACT_ATOMS: atom_id res chain seq x y z
N MET A 1 -46.69 24.89 10.15
CA MET A 1 -45.96 26.04 9.58
C MET A 1 -44.96 25.49 8.57
N SER A 2 -45.21 25.68 7.27
CA SER A 2 -44.32 25.24 6.19
C SER A 2 -43.20 26.26 6.04
N VAL A 3 -41.96 25.84 6.33
CA VAL A 3 -40.77 26.65 6.07
C VAL A 3 -40.43 26.47 4.59
N THR A 4 -40.85 27.42 3.77
CA THR A 4 -40.40 27.56 2.39
C THR A 4 -38.94 28.04 2.42
N THR A 5 -38.00 27.10 2.40
CA THR A 5 -36.60 27.39 2.14
C THR A 5 -36.49 27.92 0.71
N ARG A 6 -36.31 29.23 0.55
CA ARG A 6 -35.90 29.81 -0.74
C ARG A 6 -34.59 29.13 -1.13
N PRO A 7 -34.47 28.57 -2.35
CA PRO A 7 -33.18 28.08 -2.82
C PRO A 7 -32.22 29.26 -2.79
N LEU A 8 -31.19 29.17 -1.94
CA LEU A 8 -30.06 30.07 -1.98
C LEU A 8 -29.55 30.05 -3.42
N ALA A 9 -29.76 31.16 -4.15
CA ALA A 9 -29.16 31.33 -5.47
C ALA A 9 -27.69 30.96 -5.33
N SER A 10 -27.25 29.94 -6.08
CA SER A 10 -25.96 29.31 -5.84
C SER A 10 -24.87 30.37 -5.84
N PHE A 11 -23.97 30.34 -4.86
CA PHE A 11 -22.86 31.29 -4.74
C PHE A 11 -22.06 31.40 -6.06
N SER A 12 -21.96 30.30 -6.80
CA SER A 12 -21.38 30.21 -8.14
C SER A 12 -22.08 31.05 -9.23
N ALA A 13 -23.31 31.49 -9.04
CA ALA A 13 -24.02 32.34 -9.98
C ALA A 13 -23.67 33.84 -9.83
N LYS A 14 -22.97 34.22 -8.76
CA LYS A 14 -22.66 35.62 -8.43
C LYS A 14 -21.22 36.03 -8.70
N LEU A 15 -20.31 35.07 -8.88
CA LEU A 15 -18.89 35.34 -9.15
C LEU A 15 -18.58 35.14 -10.65
N PRO A 16 -17.72 36.00 -11.25
CA PRO A 16 -17.20 35.79 -12.60
C PRO A 16 -16.44 34.45 -12.73
N LEU A 17 -16.49 33.85 -13.93
CA LEU A 17 -15.85 32.54 -14.18
C LEU A 17 -14.32 32.63 -14.07
N GLU A 18 -13.76 33.79 -14.37
CA GLU A 18 -12.34 34.11 -14.32
C GLU A 18 -11.79 33.93 -12.90
N LEU A 19 -12.56 34.27 -11.86
CA LEU A 19 -12.14 34.05 -10.47
C LEU A 19 -12.01 32.56 -10.14
N PHE A 20 -12.92 31.73 -10.65
CA PHE A 20 -12.85 30.29 -10.44
C PHE A 20 -11.72 29.64 -11.25
N MET A 21 -11.39 30.17 -12.42
CA MET A 21 -10.19 29.76 -13.15
C MET A 21 -8.93 30.08 -12.35
N ILE A 22 -8.82 31.29 -11.77
CA ILE A 22 -7.69 31.64 -10.89
C ILE A 22 -7.59 30.67 -9.70
N VAL A 23 -8.73 30.31 -9.09
CA VAL A 23 -8.75 29.31 -8.02
C VAL A 23 -8.24 27.96 -8.54
N LYS A 24 -8.71 27.49 -9.71
CA LYS A 24 -8.24 26.22 -10.30
C LYS A 24 -6.73 26.24 -10.54
N GLU A 25 -6.20 27.33 -11.09
CA GLU A 25 -4.76 27.45 -11.38
C GLU A 25 -3.91 27.63 -10.12
N SER A 26 -4.53 27.94 -8.98
CA SER A 26 -3.85 28.00 -7.68
C SER A 26 -3.79 26.65 -6.95
N ILE A 27 -4.51 25.64 -7.42
CA ILE A 27 -4.46 24.28 -6.87
C ILE A 27 -3.22 23.59 -7.46
N PRO A 28 -2.28 23.08 -6.66
CA PRO A 28 -1.15 22.30 -7.16
C PRO A 28 -1.64 21.07 -7.93
N THR A 29 -1.01 20.74 -9.06
CA THR A 29 -1.39 19.58 -9.89
C THR A 29 -1.36 18.25 -9.11
N SER A 30 -0.53 18.16 -8.06
CA SER A 30 -0.42 17.03 -7.13
C SER A 30 -1.49 17.01 -6.02
N ASP A 31 -2.33 18.05 -5.88
CA ASP A 31 -3.47 18.03 -4.96
C ASP A 31 -4.72 17.42 -5.63
N LEU A 32 -4.64 16.10 -5.86
CA LEU A 32 -5.68 15.34 -6.54
C LEU A 32 -7.05 15.45 -5.85
N ARG A 33 -7.06 15.51 -4.52
CA ARG A 33 -8.29 15.62 -3.71
C ARG A 33 -9.02 16.93 -4.01
N THR A 34 -8.31 18.05 -4.00
CA THR A 34 -8.91 19.35 -4.28
C THR A 34 -9.35 19.44 -5.73
N HIS A 35 -8.57 18.90 -6.68
CA HIS A 35 -8.97 18.84 -8.09
C HIS A 35 -10.27 18.06 -8.33
N VAL A 36 -10.40 16.85 -7.75
CA VAL A 36 -11.63 16.06 -7.88
C VAL A 36 -12.83 16.77 -7.24
N CYS A 37 -12.67 17.36 -6.05
CA CYS A 37 -13.73 18.13 -5.40
C CYS A 37 -14.16 19.35 -6.23
N PHE A 38 -13.18 20.08 -6.77
CA PHE A 38 -13.41 21.26 -7.60
C PHE A 38 -14.13 20.87 -8.90
N TYR A 39 -13.69 19.79 -9.56
CA TYR A 39 -14.34 19.26 -10.76
C TYR A 39 -15.81 18.89 -10.50
N ASN A 40 -16.09 18.22 -9.37
CA ASN A 40 -17.43 17.77 -9.01
C ASN A 40 -18.37 18.87 -8.51
N THR A 41 -17.88 20.11 -8.33
CA THR A 41 -18.71 21.21 -7.84
C THR A 41 -19.83 21.56 -8.83
N CYS A 42 -19.51 21.66 -10.14
CA CYS A 42 -20.52 21.80 -11.20
C CYS A 42 -19.93 21.57 -12.61
N ARG A 43 -20.81 21.36 -13.61
CA ARG A 43 -20.40 21.17 -15.02
C ARG A 43 -19.54 22.30 -15.61
N LYS A 44 -19.71 23.55 -15.12
CA LYS A 44 -18.91 24.69 -15.59
C LYS A 44 -17.45 24.63 -15.11
N PHE A 45 -17.21 24.02 -13.94
CA PHE A 45 -15.84 23.89 -13.42
C PHE A 45 -15.11 22.74 -14.09
N ALA A 46 -15.85 21.66 -14.42
CA ALA A 46 -15.33 20.58 -15.24
C ALA A 46 -14.75 21.07 -16.59
N SER A 47 -15.37 22.07 -17.23
CA SER A 47 -14.85 22.64 -18.48
C SER A 47 -13.56 23.45 -18.34
N PHE A 48 -13.12 23.80 -17.12
CA PHE A 48 -11.82 24.48 -16.92
C PHE A 48 -10.62 23.54 -17.09
N TYR A 49 -10.86 22.23 -17.15
CA TYR A 49 -9.81 21.23 -17.41
C TYR A 49 -9.62 20.94 -18.89
N GLY A 50 -10.25 21.73 -19.77
CA GLY A 50 -10.09 21.61 -21.22
C GLY A 50 -11.04 20.61 -21.87
N ASP A 51 -10.73 20.27 -23.11
CA ASP A 51 -11.43 19.24 -23.88
C ASP A 51 -11.13 17.82 -23.36
N ALA A 52 -11.59 16.79 -24.09
CA ALA A 52 -11.44 15.41 -23.66
C ALA A 52 -9.96 14.95 -23.63
N ALA A 53 -9.12 15.43 -24.54
CA ALA A 53 -7.71 15.07 -24.60
C ALA A 53 -6.93 15.81 -23.51
N GLU A 54 -7.19 17.10 -23.33
CA GLU A 54 -6.59 17.91 -22.26
C GLU A 54 -6.95 17.37 -20.87
N GLN A 55 -8.21 16.95 -20.66
CA GLN A 55 -8.61 16.28 -19.42
C GLN A 55 -7.87 14.97 -19.20
N ALA A 56 -7.76 14.13 -20.23
CA ALA A 56 -7.08 12.83 -20.11
C ALA A 56 -5.62 13.01 -19.67
N GLU A 57 -4.91 13.97 -20.28
CA GLU A 57 -3.53 14.30 -19.94
C GLU A 57 -3.40 14.88 -18.53
N PHE A 58 -4.28 15.82 -18.18
CA PHE A 58 -4.31 16.41 -16.84
C PHE A 58 -4.47 15.34 -15.76
N TRP A 59 -5.46 14.45 -15.88
CA TRP A 59 -5.70 13.43 -14.86
C TRP A 59 -4.58 12.39 -14.79
N ARG A 60 -3.99 12.02 -15.93
CA ARG A 60 -2.80 11.16 -15.98
C ARG A 60 -1.68 11.80 -15.18
N ARG A 61 -1.29 13.03 -15.53
CA ARG A 61 -0.21 13.75 -14.86
C ARG A 61 -0.47 13.96 -13.37
N SER A 62 -1.67 14.39 -12.98
CA SER A 62 -2.03 14.55 -11.57
C SER A 62 -1.94 13.25 -10.77
N CYS A 63 -2.37 12.12 -11.34
CA CYS A 63 -2.26 10.82 -10.65
C CYS A 63 -0.80 10.39 -10.49
N LEU A 64 0.01 10.54 -11.55
CA LEU A 64 1.44 10.20 -11.52
C LEU A 64 2.20 11.07 -10.52
N LEU A 65 1.89 12.37 -10.44
CA LEU A 65 2.43 13.28 -9.43
C LEU A 65 1.99 12.94 -8.00
N CYS A 66 0.94 12.15 -7.83
CA CYS A 66 0.51 11.60 -6.53
C CYS A 66 1.06 10.18 -6.29
N GLY A 67 1.97 9.70 -7.13
CA GLY A 67 2.52 8.35 -7.07
C GLY A 67 1.46 7.27 -7.28
N LEU A 68 0.42 7.53 -8.07
CA LEU A 68 -0.64 6.56 -8.41
C LEU A 68 -0.49 6.08 -9.85
N THR A 69 -0.79 4.80 -10.09
CA THR A 69 -0.93 4.28 -11.46
C THR A 69 -2.14 3.36 -11.62
N MET A 70 -2.45 3.05 -12.88
CA MET A 70 -3.56 2.20 -13.26
C MET A 70 -3.29 0.72 -12.96
N LEU A 71 -4.34 0.04 -12.48
CA LEU A 71 -4.45 -1.41 -12.49
C LEU A 71 -5.02 -1.88 -13.83
N GLY A 72 -4.86 -3.16 -14.16
CA GLY A 72 -5.31 -3.72 -15.44
C GLY A 72 -6.82 -3.64 -15.72
N HIS A 73 -7.64 -3.27 -14.73
CA HIS A 73 -9.08 -3.08 -14.87
C HIS A 73 -9.52 -1.60 -14.87
N ASP A 74 -8.58 -0.66 -14.72
CA ASP A 74 -8.90 0.77 -14.75
C ASP A 74 -9.14 1.23 -16.21
N THR A 75 -10.17 2.04 -16.42
CA THR A 75 -10.59 2.52 -17.74
C THR A 75 -9.90 3.82 -18.16
N SER A 76 -9.63 4.70 -17.19
CA SER A 76 -8.93 5.96 -17.39
C SER A 76 -8.35 6.49 -16.08
N TYR A 77 -7.33 7.35 -16.16
CA TYR A 77 -6.78 8.04 -14.99
C TYR A 77 -7.79 8.95 -14.29
N LYS A 78 -8.78 9.47 -15.02
CA LYS A 78 -9.88 10.22 -14.44
C LYS A 78 -10.76 9.33 -13.56
N ASP A 79 -11.17 8.17 -14.06
CA ASP A 79 -11.98 7.23 -13.29
C ASP A 79 -11.22 6.74 -12.06
N LEU A 80 -9.92 6.46 -12.21
CA LEU A 80 -9.00 6.14 -11.12
C LEU A 80 -8.99 7.25 -10.05
N ALA A 81 -8.74 8.50 -10.45
CA ALA A 81 -8.69 9.63 -9.53
C ALA A 81 -9.99 9.76 -8.74
N PHE A 82 -11.13 9.63 -9.42
CA PHE A 82 -12.44 9.77 -8.80
C PHE A 82 -12.73 8.61 -7.86
N ASP A 83 -12.43 7.37 -8.25
CA ASP A 83 -12.60 6.19 -7.41
C ASP A 83 -11.76 6.29 -6.13
N CYS A 84 -10.48 6.66 -6.27
CA CYS A 84 -9.57 6.88 -5.16
C CYS A 84 -10.08 7.94 -4.19
N ILE A 85 -10.49 9.12 -4.69
CA ILE A 85 -10.93 10.21 -3.82
C ILE A 85 -12.27 9.92 -3.15
N VAL A 86 -13.23 9.32 -3.87
CA VAL A 86 -14.55 8.99 -3.33
C VAL A 86 -14.46 7.93 -2.23
N LYS A 87 -13.65 6.88 -2.43
CA LYS A 87 -13.57 5.76 -1.48
C LYS A 87 -12.58 6.01 -0.34
N ASP A 88 -11.46 6.68 -0.61
CA ASP A 88 -10.31 6.71 0.30
C ASP A 88 -9.70 8.10 0.50
N GLY A 89 -10.00 9.09 -0.36
CA GLY A 89 -9.41 10.43 -0.29
C GLY A 89 -9.63 11.19 1.03
N PHE A 90 -10.66 10.79 1.79
CA PHE A 90 -11.00 11.33 3.11
C PHE A 90 -10.92 10.27 4.22
N CYS A 91 -10.19 9.18 3.97
CA CYS A 91 -9.93 8.14 4.95
C CYS A 91 -9.27 8.79 6.20
N PRO A 92 -9.82 8.58 7.41
CA PRO A 92 -9.34 9.22 8.64
C PRO A 92 -8.07 8.56 9.18
N HIS A 93 -7.65 7.42 8.62
CA HIS A 93 -6.49 6.70 9.09
C HIS A 93 -5.20 7.44 8.68
N PRO A 94 -4.24 7.64 9.59
CA PRO A 94 -3.14 8.59 9.37
C PRO A 94 -2.20 8.22 8.22
N GLN A 95 -2.22 6.95 7.80
CA GLN A 95 -1.30 6.37 6.81
C GLN A 95 -1.97 6.02 5.47
N CYS A 96 -3.25 6.32 5.29
CA CYS A 96 -4.02 6.10 4.04
C CYS A 96 -4.45 7.45 3.44
N GLY A 97 -5.23 7.38 2.37
CA GLY A 97 -6.09 8.48 1.95
C GLY A 97 -5.34 9.75 1.57
N GLY A 98 -5.89 10.90 1.96
CA GLY A 98 -5.30 12.21 1.67
C GLY A 98 -3.88 12.36 2.20
N ASN A 99 -3.59 11.85 3.41
CA ASN A 99 -2.24 11.92 3.96
C ASN A 99 -1.24 11.13 3.12
N LEU A 100 -1.62 9.95 2.62
CA LEU A 100 -0.76 9.15 1.76
C LEU A 100 -0.55 9.81 0.39
N LEU A 101 -1.57 10.45 -0.18
CA LEU A 101 -1.42 11.25 -1.41
C LEU A 101 -0.41 12.39 -1.24
N GLU A 102 -0.53 13.15 -0.14
CA GLU A 102 0.37 14.26 0.18
C GLU A 102 1.82 13.75 0.32
N TRP A 103 2.02 12.65 1.05
CA TRP A 103 3.37 12.07 1.20
C TRP A 103 3.93 11.50 -0.09
N ASN A 104 3.13 10.80 -0.89
CA ASN A 104 3.56 10.30 -2.20
C ASN A 104 3.98 11.47 -3.10
N ALA A 105 3.20 12.56 -3.13
CA ALA A 105 3.51 13.74 -3.93
C ALA A 105 4.85 14.37 -3.53
N GLU A 106 5.12 14.48 -2.22
CA GLU A 106 6.43 14.94 -1.73
C GLU A 106 7.58 14.02 -2.17
N GLN A 107 7.37 12.69 -2.20
CA GLN A 107 8.41 11.77 -2.66
C GLN A 107 8.62 11.85 -4.18
N VAL A 108 7.55 12.03 -4.96
CA VAL A 108 7.64 12.25 -6.41
C VAL A 108 8.41 13.53 -6.70
N GLU A 109 8.09 14.64 -6.02
CA GLU A 109 8.80 15.91 -6.17
C GLU A 109 10.30 15.76 -5.88
N LYS A 110 10.67 15.12 -4.77
CA LYS A 110 12.07 14.84 -4.42
C LYS A 110 12.78 13.99 -5.48
N ALA A 111 12.11 12.96 -5.98
CA ALA A 111 12.68 12.12 -7.03
C ALA A 111 12.83 12.90 -8.36
N MET A 112 11.93 13.85 -8.64
CA MET A 112 12.04 14.75 -9.79
C MET A 112 13.20 15.73 -9.69
N GLU A 113 13.50 16.25 -8.50
CA GLU A 113 14.70 17.06 -8.25
C GLU A 113 16.00 16.28 -8.53
N LEU A 114 15.95 14.95 -8.45
CA LEU A 114 17.05 14.03 -8.75
C LEU A 114 17.02 13.53 -10.21
N GLY A 115 16.17 14.08 -11.07
CA GLY A 115 16.14 13.81 -12.50
C GLY A 115 15.19 12.69 -12.95
N TRP A 116 14.40 12.11 -12.05
CA TRP A 116 13.32 11.20 -12.44
C TRP A 116 12.09 11.95 -12.96
N ASP A 117 11.41 11.41 -13.96
CA ASP A 117 10.16 11.96 -14.44
C ASP A 117 9.08 10.87 -14.36
N PRO A 118 8.02 11.05 -13.54
CA PRO A 118 6.98 10.05 -13.39
C PRO A 118 6.14 9.84 -14.66
N GLU A 119 6.22 10.73 -15.65
CA GLU A 119 5.56 10.56 -16.95
C GLU A 119 6.34 9.66 -17.92
N ASN A 120 7.64 9.47 -17.67
CA ASN A 120 8.52 8.60 -18.44
C ASN A 120 8.47 7.14 -17.93
N GLU A 121 9.30 6.28 -18.53
CA GLU A 121 9.40 4.87 -18.14
C GLU A 121 9.87 4.70 -16.68
N PRO A 122 9.59 3.54 -16.05
CA PRO A 122 10.12 3.23 -14.73
C PRO A 122 11.63 3.46 -14.68
N TRP A 123 12.13 3.89 -13.53
CA TRP A 123 13.56 4.06 -13.30
C TRP A 123 14.25 2.71 -13.44
N GLN A 124 14.92 2.53 -14.58
CA GLN A 124 15.77 1.39 -14.88
C GLN A 124 17.20 1.92 -14.99
N GLU A 125 18.13 1.28 -14.28
CA GLU A 125 19.53 1.40 -14.65
C GLU A 125 19.65 0.71 -16.01
N THR A 126 19.89 1.47 -17.07
CA THR A 126 20.06 0.90 -18.40
C THR A 126 21.25 -0.05 -18.38
N GLU A 127 21.03 -1.31 -18.79
CA GLU A 127 22.03 -2.38 -18.92
C GLU A 127 23.25 -2.00 -19.80
N ASP A 128 23.21 -0.86 -20.49
CA ASP A 128 24.22 -0.41 -21.45
C ASP A 128 25.50 0.19 -20.81
N ASN A 129 25.59 0.28 -19.48
CA ASN A 129 26.87 0.59 -18.85
C ASN A 129 27.65 -0.72 -18.63
N ASP A 130 28.63 -0.97 -19.50
CA ASP A 130 29.70 -1.97 -19.34
C ASP A 130 30.54 -1.76 -18.05
N ASP A 131 30.17 -0.80 -17.19
CA ASP A 131 30.79 -0.50 -15.92
C ASP A 131 29.79 -0.81 -14.78
N PRO A 132 29.93 -1.94 -14.06
CA PRO A 132 29.04 -2.34 -12.98
C PRO A 132 29.23 -1.54 -11.68
N GLU A 133 30.03 -0.47 -11.70
CA GLU A 133 30.11 0.46 -10.58
C GLU A 133 28.83 1.30 -10.54
N PHE A 134 27.95 0.93 -9.60
CA PHE A 134 26.79 1.72 -9.17
C PHE A 134 27.11 3.21 -9.21
N ASP A 135 26.48 3.96 -10.12
CA ASP A 135 26.69 5.40 -10.18
C ASP A 135 26.07 6.00 -8.91
N PRO A 136 26.87 6.57 -7.99
CA PRO A 136 26.34 7.18 -6.76
C PRO A 136 25.44 8.39 -7.04
N SER A 137 25.32 8.83 -8.30
CA SER A 137 24.34 9.82 -8.74
C SER A 137 22.91 9.27 -8.77
N PHE A 138 22.71 7.94 -8.74
CA PHE A 138 21.38 7.35 -8.75
C PHE A 138 20.63 7.66 -7.44
N PRO A 139 19.39 8.18 -7.53
CA PRO A 139 18.57 8.42 -6.34
C PRO A 139 18.28 7.09 -5.65
N THR A 140 18.61 7.03 -4.36
CA THR A 140 18.27 5.88 -3.52
C THR A 140 16.75 5.69 -3.48
N PRO A 141 16.21 4.54 -3.89
CA PRO A 141 14.77 4.30 -3.86
C PRO A 141 14.23 4.37 -2.44
N VAL A 142 13.20 5.18 -2.23
CA VAL A 142 12.50 5.28 -0.95
C VAL A 142 11.28 4.38 -0.98
N PRO A 143 11.20 3.32 -0.14
CA PRO A 143 10.02 2.48 -0.06
C PRO A 143 8.79 3.26 0.37
N ASN A 144 7.61 2.88 -0.13
CA ASN A 144 6.36 3.50 0.27
C ASN A 144 6.13 3.30 1.78
N ARG A 145 5.92 4.40 2.52
CA ARG A 145 5.76 4.35 3.98
C ARG A 145 4.60 3.44 4.42
N ILE A 146 3.63 3.17 3.54
CA ILE A 146 2.50 2.31 3.87
C ILE A 146 2.93 0.90 4.26
N PHE A 147 4.07 0.41 3.76
CA PHE A 147 4.58 -0.92 4.13
C PHE A 147 4.80 -1.06 5.63
N ALA A 148 5.20 0.01 6.32
CA ALA A 148 5.37 0.04 7.78
C ALA A 148 4.04 0.02 8.56
N HIS A 149 2.90 -0.01 7.86
CA HIS A 149 1.57 0.06 8.45
C HIS A 149 0.64 -1.05 7.96
N ILE A 150 1.15 -2.00 7.19
CA ILE A 150 0.39 -3.16 6.75
C ILE A 150 0.61 -4.31 7.73
N ALA A 151 -0.47 -5.06 7.97
CA ALA A 151 -0.48 -6.32 8.68
C ALA A 151 -1.30 -7.34 7.88
N PHE A 152 -1.15 -8.62 8.25
CA PHE A 152 -1.79 -9.76 7.59
C PHE A 152 -2.60 -10.54 8.62
N ARG A 153 -3.64 -11.26 8.19
CA ARG A 153 -4.41 -12.10 9.13
C ARG A 153 -3.56 -13.27 9.57
N LYS A 154 -3.82 -13.72 10.79
CA LYS A 154 -3.14 -14.88 11.39
C LYS A 154 -3.50 -16.18 10.70
N THR A 155 -4.77 -16.33 10.33
CA THR A 155 -5.25 -17.49 9.60
C THR A 155 -5.09 -17.26 8.11
N GLY A 156 -4.39 -18.20 7.46
CA GLY A 156 -4.27 -18.21 6.02
C GLY A 156 -5.65 -18.38 5.35
N PRO A 157 -5.78 -18.01 4.08
CA PRO A 157 -7.01 -18.21 3.33
C PRO A 157 -7.36 -19.71 3.28
N LEU A 158 -8.61 -20.07 3.58
CA LEU A 158 -9.12 -21.46 3.61
C LEU A 158 -8.91 -22.25 2.30
N LEU A 159 -8.51 -21.59 1.20
CA LEU A 159 -8.36 -22.17 -0.13
C LEU A 159 -6.98 -21.91 -0.77
N GLY A 160 -5.97 -21.55 0.03
CA GLY A 160 -4.57 -21.45 -0.44
C GLY A 160 -4.32 -20.43 -1.56
N CYS A 161 -5.22 -19.48 -1.76
CA CYS A 161 -5.03 -18.39 -2.71
C CYS A 161 -4.69 -17.13 -1.91
N PRO A 162 -3.50 -16.53 -2.08
CA PRO A 162 -3.20 -15.23 -1.48
C PRO A 162 -4.22 -14.21 -1.97
N ARG A 163 -4.89 -13.53 -1.04
CA ARG A 163 -5.89 -12.52 -1.37
C ARG A 163 -5.59 -11.23 -0.65
N LEU A 164 -5.80 -10.12 -1.35
CA LEU A 164 -5.87 -8.76 -0.79
C LEU A 164 -6.77 -8.62 0.45
N GLU A 165 -7.67 -9.58 0.66
CA GLU A 165 -8.52 -9.69 1.86
C GLU A 165 -7.75 -9.97 3.15
N ASP A 166 -6.53 -10.47 3.01
CA ASP A 166 -5.64 -10.85 4.10
C ASP A 166 -4.84 -9.65 4.63
N ALA A 167 -4.53 -8.68 3.77
CA ALA A 167 -3.80 -7.49 4.15
C ALA A 167 -4.73 -6.38 4.69
N PHE A 168 -4.33 -5.73 5.77
CA PHE A 168 -5.05 -4.61 6.37
C PHE A 168 -4.10 -3.56 6.97
N LEU A 169 -4.60 -2.34 7.12
CA LEU A 169 -3.90 -1.23 7.76
C LEU A 169 -3.96 -1.34 9.28
N ARG A 170 -2.81 -1.21 9.92
CA ARG A 170 -2.67 -1.17 11.37
C ARG A 170 -3.15 0.16 11.93
N SER A 171 -4.13 0.11 12.81
CA SER A 171 -4.55 1.28 13.60
C SER A 171 -4.13 1.13 15.06
N GLU A 172 -3.22 2.00 15.52
CA GLU A 172 -2.90 2.13 16.96
C GLU A 172 -4.03 2.83 17.74
N LYS A 173 -4.90 3.57 17.03
CA LYS A 173 -6.02 4.33 17.59
C LYS A 173 -7.36 3.61 17.34
N PHE A 174 -8.04 3.30 18.43
CA PHE A 174 -9.36 2.69 18.66
C PHE A 174 -10.40 2.59 17.52
N HIS A 175 -11.16 1.47 17.55
CA HIS A 175 -12.54 1.23 17.07
C HIS A 175 -12.88 1.50 15.60
N VAL A 176 -11.93 1.41 14.68
CA VAL A 176 -12.26 1.31 13.25
C VAL A 176 -12.70 -0.14 12.97
N PRO A 177 -13.89 -0.40 12.40
CA PRO A 177 -14.28 -1.74 12.00
C PRO A 177 -13.22 -2.36 11.07
N MET A 178 -12.85 -3.62 11.30
CA MET A 178 -11.83 -4.32 10.51
C MET A 178 -12.05 -4.23 9.00
N GLU A 179 -13.31 -4.25 8.56
CA GLU A 179 -13.66 -4.07 7.16
C GLU A 179 -13.11 -2.77 6.56
N LYS A 180 -13.12 -1.69 7.34
CA LYS A 180 -12.59 -0.38 6.91
C LYS A 180 -11.07 -0.28 7.02
N LEU A 181 -10.41 -1.32 7.49
CA LEU A 181 -8.94 -1.42 7.55
C LEU A 181 -8.39 -2.31 6.43
N LEU A 182 -9.23 -3.14 5.79
CA LEU A 182 -8.79 -4.05 4.73
C LEU A 182 -8.17 -3.24 3.59
N LEU A 183 -6.96 -3.62 3.16
CA LEU A 183 -6.20 -2.86 2.17
C LEU A 183 -6.94 -2.75 0.83
N ARG A 184 -7.75 -3.76 0.46
CA ARG A 184 -8.64 -3.73 -0.71
C ARG A 184 -9.63 -2.55 -0.73
N ASN A 185 -9.98 -2.01 0.44
CA ASN A 185 -10.89 -0.89 0.59
C ASN A 185 -10.16 0.47 0.57
N HIS A 186 -8.84 0.47 0.38
CA HIS A 186 -7.99 1.64 0.27
C HIS A 186 -7.39 1.73 -1.14
N PRO A 187 -8.16 2.16 -2.16
CA PRO A 187 -7.69 2.27 -3.54
C PRO A 187 -6.45 3.14 -3.71
N ILE A 188 -6.23 4.17 -2.87
CA ILE A 188 -5.01 4.99 -2.93
C ILE A 188 -3.80 4.14 -2.53
N ALA A 189 -3.91 3.37 -1.46
CA ALA A 189 -2.86 2.48 -1.00
C ALA A 189 -2.43 1.46 -2.07
N VAL A 190 -3.38 0.70 -2.61
CA VAL A 190 -3.08 -0.40 -3.55
C VAL A 190 -2.55 0.09 -4.90
N ARG A 191 -2.94 1.30 -5.32
CA ARG A 191 -2.48 1.93 -6.58
C ARG A 191 -1.21 2.76 -6.42
N SER A 192 -0.73 2.93 -5.19
CA SER A 192 0.51 3.65 -4.94
C SER A 192 1.71 2.89 -5.47
N LEU A 193 2.69 3.63 -5.99
CA LEU A 193 4.02 3.12 -6.32
C LEU A 193 4.66 2.51 -5.06
N ALA A 194 5.37 1.39 -5.24
CA ALA A 194 6.09 0.73 -4.16
C ALA A 194 7.34 1.52 -3.73
N THR A 195 7.96 2.24 -4.64
CA THR A 195 9.17 3.04 -4.38
C THR A 195 9.12 4.38 -5.10
N PHE A 196 9.96 5.32 -4.64
CA PHE A 196 10.21 6.61 -5.28
C PHE A 196 11.74 6.79 -5.44
N PRO A 197 12.28 6.88 -6.68
CA PRO A 197 11.56 6.77 -7.95
C PRO A 197 10.94 5.39 -8.16
N ALA A 198 10.01 5.31 -9.11
CA ALA A 198 9.31 4.07 -9.42
C ALA A 198 10.24 3.08 -10.12
N VAL A 199 10.40 1.88 -9.56
CA VAL A 199 11.12 0.77 -10.22
C VAL A 199 10.14 -0.22 -10.81
N ASN A 200 10.56 -1.06 -11.75
CA ASN A 200 9.75 -2.16 -12.30
C ASN A 200 10.21 -3.55 -11.84
N LYS A 201 11.40 -3.62 -11.23
CA LYS A 201 11.96 -4.81 -10.58
C LYS A 201 12.46 -4.44 -9.19
N MET A 202 12.34 -5.35 -8.24
CA MET A 202 12.95 -5.21 -6.91
C MET A 202 13.22 -6.58 -6.31
N VAL A 203 14.24 -6.64 -5.46
CA VAL A 203 14.59 -7.82 -4.66
C VAL A 203 14.00 -7.64 -3.27
N LEU A 204 13.12 -8.55 -2.87
CA LEU A 204 12.61 -8.64 -1.50
C LEU A 204 13.42 -9.69 -0.75
N LYS A 205 14.18 -9.22 0.22
CA LYS A 205 15.00 -10.06 1.09
C LYS A 205 14.24 -10.33 2.37
N TYR A 206 13.91 -11.60 2.57
CA TYR A 206 13.35 -12.06 3.83
C TYR A 206 14.46 -12.55 4.75
N PRO A 207 14.35 -12.36 6.08
CA PRO A 207 15.05 -13.18 7.05
C PRO A 207 14.99 -14.64 6.64
N GLY A 208 16.08 -15.38 6.79
CA GLY A 208 16.15 -16.78 6.38
C GLY A 208 16.35 -17.03 4.87
N SER A 209 16.12 -16.05 3.98
CA SER A 209 16.44 -16.20 2.53
C SER A 209 17.93 -16.48 2.28
N SER A 210 18.80 -16.10 3.22
CA SER A 210 20.24 -16.40 3.21
C SER A 210 20.56 -17.90 3.23
N PHE A 211 19.67 -18.76 3.76
CA PHE A 211 19.92 -20.20 3.90
C PHE A 211 19.47 -21.02 2.69
N SER A 212 18.39 -20.63 2.02
CA SER A 212 17.95 -21.23 0.76
C SER A 212 18.58 -20.57 -0.46
N GLY A 213 19.14 -19.37 -0.32
CA GLY A 213 19.57 -18.53 -1.44
C GLY A 213 18.41 -18.03 -2.30
N SER A 214 17.16 -18.23 -1.87
CA SER A 214 15.98 -17.80 -2.61
C SER A 214 15.62 -16.38 -2.21
N PHE A 215 16.16 -15.42 -2.95
CA PHE A 215 15.62 -14.07 -2.95
C PHE A 215 14.24 -14.05 -3.60
N GLY A 216 13.33 -13.27 -3.04
CA GLY A 216 12.06 -13.02 -3.68
C GLY A 216 12.21 -11.93 -4.74
N TYR A 217 11.89 -12.24 -5.99
CA TYR A 217 11.96 -11.26 -7.08
C TYR A 217 10.57 -10.78 -7.46
N VAL A 218 10.37 -9.47 -7.39
CA VAL A 218 9.15 -8.83 -7.86
C VAL A 218 9.48 -8.08 -9.15
N SER A 219 8.99 -8.59 -10.27
CA SER A 219 9.25 -8.02 -11.60
C SER A 219 7.95 -7.86 -12.36
N PHE A 220 7.70 -6.64 -12.84
CA PHE A 220 6.53 -6.31 -13.64
C PHE A 220 6.94 -5.55 -14.92
N PRO A 221 6.14 -5.63 -16.00
CA PRO A 221 6.31 -4.77 -17.18
C PRO A 221 6.05 -3.28 -16.89
N THR A 222 5.35 -2.99 -15.79
CA THR A 222 4.97 -1.65 -15.33
C THR A 222 5.67 -1.33 -14.01
N PRO A 223 5.62 -0.09 -13.51
CA PRO A 223 6.08 0.21 -12.16
C PRO A 223 5.53 -0.76 -11.11
N VAL A 224 6.39 -1.18 -10.17
CA VAL A 224 6.00 -2.01 -9.03
C VAL A 224 5.09 -1.20 -8.13
N LEU A 225 3.93 -1.78 -7.80
CA LEU A 225 2.95 -1.16 -6.92
C LEU A 225 2.98 -1.81 -5.54
N VAL A 226 2.47 -1.07 -4.55
CA VAL A 226 2.21 -1.60 -3.21
C VAL A 226 1.39 -2.89 -3.32
N LEU A 227 0.37 -2.92 -4.19
CA LEU A 227 -0.41 -4.14 -4.44
C LEU A 227 0.45 -5.34 -4.87
N GLY A 228 1.41 -5.13 -5.78
CA GLY A 228 2.27 -6.19 -6.29
C GLY A 228 3.14 -6.78 -5.17
N VAL A 229 3.75 -5.91 -4.38
CA VAL A 229 4.57 -6.30 -3.21
C VAL A 229 3.75 -7.05 -2.17
N ILE A 230 2.57 -6.55 -1.83
CA ILE A 230 1.69 -7.20 -0.84
C ILE A 230 1.16 -8.54 -1.34
N SER A 231 0.83 -8.65 -2.62
CA SER A 231 0.38 -9.92 -3.21
C SER A 231 1.50 -10.96 -3.19
N PHE A 232 2.74 -10.53 -3.46
CA PHE A 232 3.92 -11.37 -3.39
C PHE A 232 4.18 -11.85 -1.95
N ILE A 233 4.25 -10.94 -0.98
CA ILE A 233 4.38 -11.29 0.44
C ILE A 233 3.28 -12.26 0.88
N SER A 234 2.03 -11.99 0.49
CA SER A 234 0.89 -12.86 0.85
C SER A 234 1.05 -14.29 0.32
N ALA A 235 1.66 -14.46 -0.87
CA ALA A 235 1.90 -15.77 -1.45
C ALA A 235 2.97 -16.55 -0.68
N GLU A 236 4.01 -15.87 -0.24
CA GLU A 236 5.14 -16.46 0.51
C GLU A 236 4.76 -16.79 1.95
N LEU A 237 3.79 -16.08 2.54
CA LEU A 237 3.40 -16.27 3.94
C LEU A 237 2.92 -17.70 4.25
N ASP A 238 2.31 -18.34 3.26
CA ASP A 238 1.71 -19.67 3.39
C ASP A 238 2.64 -20.81 2.94
N GLU A 239 3.87 -20.50 2.53
CA GLU A 239 4.86 -21.53 2.18
C GLU A 239 5.28 -22.33 3.43
N GLU A 240 5.32 -23.67 3.29
CA GLU A 240 5.73 -24.56 4.36
C GLU A 240 7.24 -24.45 4.60
N LEU A 241 7.62 -24.06 5.80
CA LEU A 241 9.01 -23.92 6.20
C LEU A 241 9.56 -25.26 6.69
N ARG A 242 10.76 -25.63 6.21
CA ARG A 242 11.47 -26.76 6.82
C ARG A 242 11.95 -26.35 8.21
N THR A 243 12.08 -27.33 9.10
CA THR A 243 12.55 -27.09 10.47
C THR A 243 13.88 -26.34 10.54
N LEU A 244 14.80 -26.58 9.59
CA LEU A 244 16.08 -25.87 9.54
C LEU A 244 15.92 -24.39 9.17
N ASP A 245 15.05 -24.08 8.22
CA ASP A 245 14.77 -22.70 7.80
C ASP A 245 14.11 -21.93 8.95
N LEU A 246 13.17 -22.58 9.65
CA LEU A 246 12.52 -22.04 10.84
C LEU A 246 13.51 -21.80 12.00
N LEU A 247 14.45 -22.71 12.25
CA LEU A 247 15.48 -22.51 13.27
C LEU A 247 16.38 -21.32 12.93
N ALA A 248 16.82 -21.18 11.67
CA ALA A 248 17.60 -20.04 11.22
C ALA A 248 16.84 -18.71 11.42
N LEU A 249 15.56 -18.66 11.07
CA LEU A 249 14.69 -17.51 11.29
C LEU A 249 14.62 -17.09 12.76
N LEU A 250 14.45 -18.07 13.66
CA LEU A 250 14.38 -17.85 15.11
C LEU A 250 15.73 -17.47 15.74
N GLU A 251 16.85 -17.78 15.09
CA GLU A 251 18.20 -17.42 15.54
C GLU A 251 18.69 -16.06 15.02
N GLU A 252 18.04 -15.53 13.99
CA GLU A 252 18.36 -14.22 13.41
C GLU A 252 17.26 -13.19 13.69
N SER A 253 16.32 -13.01 12.77
CA SER A 253 15.39 -11.86 12.80
C SER A 253 14.24 -12.03 13.78
N PHE A 254 13.99 -13.24 14.27
CA PHE A 254 12.93 -13.54 15.24
C PHE A 254 13.48 -13.95 16.61
N VAL A 255 14.75 -13.65 16.92
CA VAL A 255 15.33 -13.88 18.26
C VAL A 255 14.43 -13.39 19.40
N PRO A 256 13.80 -12.19 19.32
CA PRO A 256 12.92 -11.71 20.38
C PRO A 256 11.66 -12.56 20.61
N VAL A 257 11.27 -13.39 19.63
CA VAL A 257 10.07 -14.25 19.65
C VAL A 257 10.39 -15.64 20.22
N LYS A 258 11.67 -16.00 20.33
CA LYS A 258 12.11 -17.29 20.84
C LYS A 258 11.61 -17.49 22.27
N PRO A 259 10.80 -18.54 22.55
CA PRO A 259 10.36 -18.84 23.90
C PRO A 259 11.54 -19.00 24.85
N THR A 260 11.50 -18.30 25.99
CA THR A 260 12.51 -18.41 27.05
C THR A 260 12.48 -19.77 27.74
N GLU A 261 11.34 -20.46 27.73
CA GLU A 261 11.16 -21.76 28.36
C GLU A 261 11.23 -22.92 27.34
N PRO A 262 12.16 -23.88 27.51
CA PRO A 262 12.37 -24.98 26.55
C PRO A 262 11.18 -25.95 26.44
N VAL A 263 10.37 -26.09 27.49
CA VAL A 263 9.37 -27.16 27.63
C VAL A 263 8.19 -26.96 26.68
N HIS A 264 7.89 -25.72 26.28
CA HIS A 264 6.82 -25.39 25.32
C HIS A 264 7.35 -25.12 23.90
N PHE A 265 8.65 -25.25 23.68
CA PHE A 265 9.28 -24.89 22.42
C PHE A 265 8.79 -25.77 21.27
N SER A 266 8.71 -27.09 21.48
CA SER A 266 8.27 -28.05 20.45
C SER A 266 6.80 -27.91 20.06
N GLU A 267 5.93 -27.56 21.01
CA GLU A 267 4.50 -27.36 20.75
C GLU A 267 4.26 -26.04 19.99
N ARG A 268 4.97 -24.96 20.35
CA ARG A 268 4.92 -23.68 19.63
C ARG A 268 5.59 -23.76 18.25
N LEU A 269 6.63 -24.56 18.10
CA LEU A 269 7.28 -24.84 16.81
C LEU A 269 6.30 -25.36 15.75
N ALA A 270 5.31 -26.16 16.15
CA ALA A 270 4.26 -26.63 15.25
C ALA A 270 3.35 -25.49 14.74
N MET A 271 3.21 -24.40 15.50
CA MET A 271 2.48 -23.20 15.07
C MET A 271 3.30 -22.35 14.08
N PHE A 272 4.60 -22.58 13.95
CA PHE A 272 5.52 -21.83 13.10
C PHE A 272 5.88 -22.58 11.80
N SER A 273 5.06 -23.53 11.36
CA SER A 273 5.31 -24.30 10.13
C SER A 273 5.27 -23.46 8.85
N SER A 274 4.92 -22.18 8.93
CA SER A 274 4.97 -21.20 7.84
C SER A 274 5.40 -19.83 8.35
N LEU A 275 5.77 -18.94 7.42
CA LEU A 275 6.06 -17.53 7.74
C LEU A 275 4.86 -16.83 8.37
N ARG A 276 3.63 -17.18 7.96
CA ARG A 276 2.40 -16.68 8.58
C ARG A 276 2.30 -17.03 10.05
N GLY A 277 2.63 -18.27 10.41
CA GLY A 277 2.67 -18.72 11.80
C GLY A 277 3.64 -17.89 12.65
N LEU A 278 4.83 -17.62 12.12
CA LEU A 278 5.80 -16.72 12.75
C LEU A 278 5.30 -15.28 12.84
N TRP A 279 4.60 -14.79 11.82
CA TRP A 279 4.06 -13.44 11.78
C TRP A 279 2.85 -13.26 12.70
N ALA A 280 2.13 -14.34 13.02
CA ALA A 280 1.04 -14.28 13.99
C ALA A 280 1.51 -13.91 15.41
N VAL A 281 2.81 -14.04 15.69
CA VAL A 281 3.44 -13.72 16.98
C VAL A 281 4.50 -12.61 16.89
N SER A 282 4.62 -11.96 15.74
CA SER A 282 5.59 -10.89 15.49
C SER A 282 4.94 -9.74 14.72
N ARG A 283 5.63 -8.60 14.71
CA ARG A 283 5.19 -7.41 14.01
C ARG A 283 6.13 -7.14 12.85
N TRP A 284 5.55 -7.07 11.65
CA TRP A 284 6.19 -6.53 10.45
C TRP A 284 6.48 -5.04 10.63
N ASP A 285 7.71 -4.56 10.54
CA ASP A 285 8.01 -3.13 10.75
C ASP A 285 8.05 -2.30 9.47
N GLY A 286 7.95 -2.93 8.31
CA GLY A 286 7.98 -2.26 7.01
C GLY A 286 9.07 -2.80 6.11
N LEU A 287 9.26 -2.11 4.99
CA LEU A 287 10.37 -2.32 4.08
C LEU A 287 11.36 -1.17 4.19
N GLU A 288 12.64 -1.51 4.15
CA GLU A 288 13.76 -0.58 4.16
C GLU A 288 14.70 -0.94 3.01
N TYR A 289 15.31 0.07 2.38
CA TYR A 289 16.36 -0.14 1.41
C TYR A 289 17.63 -0.59 2.11
N ASP A 290 18.20 -1.73 1.69
CA ASP A 290 19.34 -2.33 2.37
C ASP A 290 20.71 -1.86 1.86
N GLY A 291 20.71 -0.87 0.96
CA GLY A 291 21.92 -0.36 0.33
C GLY A 291 22.41 -1.19 -0.85
N THR A 292 21.73 -2.28 -1.19
CA THR A 292 22.13 -3.16 -2.32
C THR A 292 21.29 -2.90 -3.55
N TRP A 293 21.95 -2.97 -4.70
CA TRP A 293 21.33 -2.91 -6.01
C TRP A 293 21.78 -4.12 -6.82
N ASP A 294 20.81 -4.87 -7.33
CA ASP A 294 21.05 -5.98 -8.25
C ASP A 294 20.82 -5.46 -9.68
N PRO A 295 21.82 -5.49 -10.57
CA PRO A 295 21.68 -4.95 -11.93
C PRO A 295 20.54 -5.60 -12.73
N GLU A 296 20.26 -6.88 -12.49
CA GLU A 296 19.22 -7.61 -13.22
C GLU A 296 17.84 -7.44 -12.57
N ASN A 297 17.80 -7.22 -11.25
CA ASN A 297 16.60 -7.36 -10.42
C ASN A 297 16.21 -6.09 -9.63
N GLY A 298 17.00 -5.02 -9.72
CA GLY A 298 16.73 -3.72 -9.08
C GLY A 298 17.13 -3.65 -7.60
N PRO A 299 16.54 -2.70 -6.83
CA PRO A 299 16.96 -2.46 -5.45
C PRO A 299 16.60 -3.60 -4.51
N GLY A 300 17.51 -3.89 -3.58
CA GLY A 300 17.28 -4.76 -2.44
C GLY A 300 16.49 -4.04 -1.35
N LEU A 301 15.30 -4.54 -1.03
CA LEU A 301 14.58 -4.17 0.17
C LEU A 301 14.60 -5.31 1.16
N VAL A 302 14.92 -4.99 2.41
CA VAL A 302 14.79 -5.87 3.56
C VAL A 302 13.60 -5.43 4.38
N HIS A 303 13.07 -6.34 5.20
CA HIS A 303 12.05 -5.97 6.18
C HIS A 303 12.54 -6.14 7.61
N GLY A 304 12.03 -5.28 8.47
CA GLY A 304 12.24 -5.36 9.91
C GLY A 304 11.16 -6.19 10.59
N PHE A 305 11.53 -6.81 11.71
CA PHE A 305 10.58 -7.40 12.65
C PHE A 305 10.82 -6.93 14.07
N SER A 306 9.73 -6.79 14.81
CA SER A 306 9.73 -6.65 16.26
C SER A 306 8.85 -7.72 16.89
N ALA A 307 9.22 -8.23 18.06
CA ALA A 307 8.31 -9.08 18.83
C ALA A 307 7.10 -8.27 19.29
N LEU A 308 5.93 -8.92 19.29
CA LEU A 308 4.77 -8.38 19.98
C LEU A 308 5.01 -8.44 21.49
N PRO A 309 4.59 -7.43 22.27
CA PRO A 309 4.61 -7.51 23.73
C PRO A 309 3.87 -8.75 24.24
N ASP A 310 4.38 -9.41 25.29
CA ASP A 310 3.79 -10.62 25.90
C ASP A 310 2.31 -10.45 26.29
N GLU A 311 1.93 -9.23 26.67
CA GLU A 311 0.56 -8.83 27.02
C GLU A 311 -0.43 -8.95 25.83
N ILE A 312 0.07 -8.75 24.60
CA ILE A 312 -0.72 -8.91 23.37
C ILE A 312 -0.81 -10.38 23.02
N LEU A 313 0.29 -11.13 23.11
CA LEU A 313 0.30 -12.57 22.85
C LEU A 313 -0.67 -13.32 23.76
N THR A 314 -0.69 -13.00 25.05
CA THR A 314 -1.60 -13.63 26.03
C THR A 314 -3.07 -13.26 25.83
N ARG A 315 -3.37 -12.03 25.40
CA ARG A 315 -4.74 -11.58 25.10
C ARG A 315 -5.26 -12.18 23.79
N GLU A 316 -4.44 -12.19 22.74
CA GLU A 316 -4.85 -12.69 21.43
C GLU A 316 -4.97 -14.22 21.38
N LEU A 317 -4.21 -14.96 22.19
CA LEU A 317 -4.40 -16.41 22.38
C LEU A 317 -5.71 -16.74 23.14
N HIS A 318 -6.26 -15.78 23.90
CA HIS A 318 -7.55 -15.95 24.58
C HIS A 318 -8.75 -15.45 23.75
N ASP A 319 -8.54 -14.54 22.80
CA ASP A 319 -9.59 -14.04 21.90
C ASP A 319 -9.94 -15.03 20.75
N GLU A 320 -9.28 -16.19 20.65
CA GLU A 320 -9.73 -17.28 19.76
C GLU A 320 -11.12 -17.84 20.13
N ASP A 321 -11.63 -17.56 21.34
CA ASP A 321 -13.03 -17.82 21.73
C ASP A 321 -14.06 -16.92 21.00
N ILE A 322 -13.62 -15.95 20.18
CA ILE A 322 -14.52 -15.07 19.41
C ILE A 322 -14.93 -15.70 18.06
N HIS A 323 -14.22 -16.71 17.57
CA HIS A 323 -14.60 -17.41 16.33
C HIS A 323 -15.93 -18.18 16.44
N ASP A 324 -16.37 -18.54 17.64
CA ASP A 324 -17.69 -19.14 17.90
C ASP A 324 -18.87 -18.16 17.72
N ARG A 325 -18.63 -16.86 17.52
CA ARG A 325 -19.71 -15.86 17.35
C ARG A 325 -20.04 -15.49 15.91
N ILE A 326 -19.20 -15.85 14.93
CA ILE A 326 -19.43 -15.49 13.52
C ILE A 326 -20.13 -16.64 12.76
N GLU A 327 -20.06 -17.89 13.24
CA GLU A 327 -20.84 -19.01 12.67
C GLU A 327 -22.35 -18.96 13.02
N GLY A 328 -22.80 -17.98 13.79
CA GLY A 328 -24.22 -17.82 14.17
C GLY A 328 -25.11 -17.05 13.18
N SER A 329 -24.57 -16.52 12.07
CA SER A 329 -25.31 -15.63 11.15
C SER A 329 -25.71 -16.21 9.79
N ASP A 330 -25.57 -17.51 9.56
CA ASP A 330 -25.97 -18.18 8.30
C ASP A 330 -27.42 -18.69 8.26
N HIS A 331 -28.26 -18.29 9.22
CA HIS A 331 -29.70 -18.55 9.16
C HIS A 331 -30.49 -17.25 9.01
N LEU A 332 -30.50 -16.64 7.82
CA LEU A 332 -31.58 -15.71 7.40
C LEU A 332 -31.48 -15.27 5.92
N LEU A 333 -31.35 -16.19 4.96
CA LEU A 333 -31.72 -15.91 3.56
C LEU A 333 -32.33 -17.14 2.88
N LEU A 334 -33.57 -17.46 3.28
CA LEU A 334 -34.55 -18.10 2.41
C LEU A 334 -35.88 -17.34 2.58
N PHE A 335 -36.54 -17.05 1.46
CA PHE A 335 -37.74 -16.21 1.27
C PHE A 335 -37.43 -14.70 1.38
N SER A 336 -37.63 -13.86 0.35
CA SER A 336 -38.62 -13.81 -0.73
C SER A 336 -38.13 -12.95 -1.89
#